data_AF-A0A831URP9-F1
#
_entry.id   AF-A0A831URP9-F1
#
_cell.length_a   1.000
_cell.length_b   1.000
_cell.length_c   1.000
_cell.angle_alpha   90.00
_cell.angle_beta   90.00
_cell.angle_gamma   90.00
#
_symmetry.space_group_name_H-M   'P 1'
#
loop_
_entity.id
_entity.type
_entity.pdbx_description
1 polymer ?
#
loop_
_entity_poly.entity_id
_entity_poly.type
_entity_poly.pdbx_seq_one_letter_code
_entity_poly.pdbx_strand_id
1 'polypeptide(L)'
;MTGRDRIRAGASLVEVLVAVGVLTIAILAFIRLYPSGFLALKRSGQSEAATRLAQREMERLKMRRESLPYAIAPIRYQVVNGDVLMELDPTVSPDDLGVQPDLPNGVPPEYASGVNRMRRVIGERATLGLPGALPGSMNQITEGILYTTTFAPIALPPEPLRNNPNVMANYLQVYGNPMRRFVMDSDYQWRNLQVFDYGIDYENGLILLRPLRNRPISYKVDYTYLVAHGDHYDVRQVSTVIRLAPTAPNPPYAVWVPLTVPVAGEPPENFQPVNQMPGFGGIVPDSDSCARLFEMLNANASWDPEYPYQYKVVNPLLGTLMFSPHASGAYERYWRGERPLNANIDYTVQDWSIISEELTVPTSLRLRLVFTDLKQFGDLQNDQTLYPGLRLGGDLTPLPSPDQMEGNPAHADVVVIDLISGQSVFIQKGQAIRGGLNTPVSVDYGAGIIEFGDRAWAGRKVRVLYKVHDNWAMSVQKAVQRYFISAALVGMPIDACWYDFEGAYNRETTPRQRRLYFNKSEAGKTIQIREYWYQTRDGAIRHGTNGVFRISEATEPVDGGEYVYVDLTQLHPDAVRWAPEVTGTALRGVQGLSLKVRLTYEVTGTGRPVRLDFDQVLSRAE
;
A
#
# COMPACT_ATOMS: atom_id res chain seq x y z
N MET A 1 8.91 85.31 -12.98
CA MET A 1 8.10 84.39 -13.81
C MET A 1 9.04 83.71 -14.80
N THR A 2 9.79 82.67 -14.44
CA THR A 2 9.39 81.24 -14.44
C THR A 2 8.54 80.84 -15.64
N GLY A 3 9.21 80.31 -16.67
CA GLY A 3 8.65 79.54 -17.77
C GLY A 3 9.74 78.65 -18.35
N ARG A 4 10.02 77.53 -17.67
CA ARG A 4 10.94 76.48 -18.11
C ARG A 4 10.28 75.69 -19.23
N ASP A 5 10.80 75.79 -20.45
CA ASP A 5 10.48 74.83 -21.51
C ASP A 5 11.11 73.49 -21.16
N ARG A 6 10.25 72.53 -20.78
CA ARG A 6 10.61 71.12 -20.63
C ARG A 6 10.78 70.51 -22.02
N ILE A 7 12.02 70.42 -22.48
CA ILE A 7 12.39 69.55 -23.60
C ILE A 7 12.18 68.11 -23.14
N ARG A 8 11.11 67.47 -23.61
CA ARG A 8 10.95 66.01 -23.55
C ARG A 8 11.86 65.41 -24.62
N ALA A 9 13.07 65.05 -24.24
CA ALA A 9 13.92 64.19 -25.06
C ALA A 9 13.31 62.77 -25.05
N GLY A 10 12.93 62.26 -26.22
CA GLY A 10 12.55 60.86 -26.39
C GLY A 10 13.79 59.98 -26.20
N ALA A 11 13.68 58.96 -25.35
CA ALA A 11 14.77 58.01 -25.09
C ALA A 11 15.21 57.38 -26.42
N SER A 12 16.51 57.45 -26.70
CA SER A 12 17.06 56.85 -27.93
C SER A 12 17.04 55.33 -27.80
N LEU A 13 16.82 54.60 -28.91
CA LEU A 13 16.81 53.14 -28.95
C LEU A 13 18.08 52.54 -28.30
N VAL A 14 19.22 53.21 -28.50
CA VAL A 14 20.52 52.82 -27.93
C VAL A 14 20.53 52.97 -26.42
N GLU A 15 19.91 54.03 -25.89
CA GLU A 15 19.83 54.29 -24.45
C GLU A 15 18.94 53.24 -23.75
N VAL A 16 17.85 52.84 -24.39
CA VAL A 16 17.01 51.72 -23.93
C VAL A 16 17.77 50.40 -23.98
N LEU A 17 18.52 50.14 -25.06
CA LEU A 17 19.29 48.90 -25.22
C LEU A 17 20.44 48.80 -24.21
N VAL A 18 21.12 49.91 -23.93
CA VAL A 18 22.17 49.99 -22.90
C VAL A 18 21.56 49.84 -21.51
N ALA A 19 20.43 50.46 -21.23
CA ALA A 19 19.72 50.29 -19.96
C ALA A 19 19.30 48.83 -19.74
N VAL A 20 18.77 48.16 -20.77
CA VAL A 20 18.44 46.73 -20.72
C VAL A 20 19.69 45.88 -20.56
N GLY A 21 20.78 46.19 -21.25
CA GLY A 21 22.06 45.47 -21.12
C GLY A 21 22.65 45.57 -19.70
N VAL A 22 22.72 46.79 -19.14
CA VAL A 22 23.20 47.03 -17.77
C VAL A 22 22.29 46.36 -16.76
N LEU A 23 20.97 46.44 -16.94
CA LEU A 23 20.00 45.77 -16.07
C LEU A 23 20.18 44.24 -16.12
N THR A 24 20.39 43.66 -17.31
CA THR A 24 20.58 42.22 -17.48
C THR A 24 21.87 41.76 -16.79
N ILE A 25 22.97 42.49 -16.96
CA ILE A 25 24.25 42.23 -16.28
C ILE A 25 24.10 42.37 -14.76
N ALA A 26 23.40 43.40 -14.29
CA ALA A 26 23.16 43.62 -12.86
C ALA A 26 22.31 42.50 -12.23
N ILE A 27 21.26 42.05 -12.93
CA ILE A 27 20.45 40.89 -12.51
C ILE A 27 21.31 39.62 -12.49
N LEU A 28 22.11 39.38 -13.53
CA LEU A 28 22.97 38.19 -13.60
C LEU A 28 24.04 38.19 -12.49
N ALA A 29 24.61 39.35 -12.20
CA ALA A 29 25.56 39.55 -11.11
C ALA A 29 24.90 39.31 -9.75
N PHE A 30 23.67 39.80 -9.55
CA PHE A 30 22.89 39.56 -8.33
C PHE A 30 22.56 38.08 -8.13
N ILE A 31 22.15 37.36 -9.19
CA ILE A 31 21.91 35.91 -9.17
C ILE A 31 23.19 35.15 -8.81
N ARG A 32 24.36 35.57 -9.33
CA ARG A 32 25.67 34.97 -8.99
C ARG A 32 26.17 35.31 -7.59
N LEU A 33 25.82 36.48 -7.05
CA LEU A 33 26.22 36.91 -5.69
C LEU A 33 25.39 36.23 -4.60
N TYR A 34 24.13 35.89 -4.88
CA TYR A 34 23.21 35.29 -3.91
C TYR A 34 22.53 33.99 -4.39
N PRO A 35 23.25 33.00 -4.93
CA PRO A 35 22.65 31.74 -5.40
C PRO A 35 21.95 30.99 -4.26
N SER A 36 22.46 31.09 -3.04
CA SER A 36 21.86 30.50 -1.83
C SER A 36 20.50 31.10 -1.47
N GLY A 37 20.27 32.39 -1.72
CA GLY A 37 19.00 33.06 -1.42
C GLY A 37 17.86 32.61 -2.34
N PHE A 38 18.14 32.46 -3.64
CA PHE A 38 17.16 31.94 -4.60
C PHE A 38 16.84 30.46 -4.36
N LEU A 39 17.84 29.64 -4.04
CA LEU A 39 17.61 28.24 -3.66
C LEU A 39 16.80 28.12 -2.36
N ALA A 40 17.04 28.98 -1.37
CA ALA A 40 16.27 29.01 -0.14
C ALA A 40 14.79 29.40 -0.39
N LEU A 41 14.54 30.42 -1.23
CA LEU A 41 13.18 30.82 -1.61
C LEU A 41 12.45 29.72 -2.39
N LYS A 42 13.11 29.08 -3.37
CA LYS A 42 12.56 27.94 -4.12
C LYS A 42 12.18 26.80 -3.19
N ARG A 43 13.05 26.45 -2.24
CA ARG A 43 12.81 25.40 -1.23
C ARG A 43 11.66 25.74 -0.31
N SER A 44 11.59 26.99 0.17
CA SER A 44 10.47 27.44 1.00
C SER A 44 9.14 27.29 0.26
N GLY A 45 9.09 27.69 -1.02
CA GLY A 45 7.91 27.53 -1.86
C GLY A 45 7.53 26.07 -2.11
N GLN A 46 8.50 25.20 -2.38
CA GLN A 46 8.27 23.76 -2.56
C GLN A 46 7.83 23.07 -1.27
N SER A 47 8.38 23.46 -0.10
CA SER A 47 7.97 22.91 1.19
C SER A 47 6.53 23.28 1.55
N GLU A 48 6.12 24.52 1.26
CA GLU A 48 4.73 24.95 1.42
C GLU A 48 3.79 24.20 0.46
N ALA A 49 4.22 24.02 -0.80
CA ALA A 49 3.49 23.23 -1.79
C ALA A 49 3.33 21.77 -1.34
N ALA A 50 4.41 21.15 -0.87
CA ALA A 50 4.40 19.79 -0.36
C ALA A 50 3.43 19.65 0.83
N THR A 51 3.50 20.57 1.80
CA THR A 51 2.61 20.58 2.97
C THR A 51 1.14 20.64 2.55
N ARG A 52 0.78 21.50 1.60
CA ARG A 52 -0.58 21.56 1.04
C ARG A 52 -0.98 20.26 0.36
N LEU A 53 -0.07 19.63 -0.38
CA LEU A 53 -0.32 18.35 -1.03
C LEU A 53 -0.59 17.24 0.00
N ALA A 54 0.24 17.11 1.04
CA ALA A 54 0.04 16.09 2.07
C ALA A 54 -1.25 16.29 2.85
N GLN A 55 -1.63 17.54 3.15
CA GLN A 55 -2.93 17.84 3.76
C GLN A 55 -4.08 17.43 2.84
N ARG A 56 -4.00 17.76 1.55
CA ARG A 56 -5.01 17.35 0.55
C ARG A 56 -5.11 15.83 0.44
N GLU A 57 -3.98 15.14 0.46
CA GLU A 57 -3.94 13.68 0.41
C GLU A 57 -4.55 13.06 1.68
N MET A 58 -4.25 13.62 2.85
CA MET A 58 -4.90 13.21 4.10
C MET A 58 -6.41 13.38 4.04
N GLU A 59 -6.92 14.52 3.55
CA GLU A 59 -8.36 14.75 3.38
C GLU A 59 -8.98 13.80 2.34
N ARG A 60 -8.27 13.50 1.25
CA ARG A 60 -8.71 12.49 0.26
C ARG A 60 -8.89 11.12 0.91
N LEU A 61 -7.92 10.69 1.72
CA LEU A 61 -7.96 9.39 2.39
C LEU A 61 -9.04 9.33 3.48
N LYS A 62 -9.29 10.43 4.19
CA LYS A 62 -10.42 10.55 5.13
C LYS A 62 -11.76 10.34 4.43
N MET A 63 -11.97 10.96 3.26
CA MET A 63 -13.21 10.80 2.49
C MET A 63 -13.38 9.37 1.95
N ARG A 64 -12.29 8.62 1.77
CA ARG A 64 -12.27 7.24 1.27
C ARG A 64 -12.15 6.20 2.38
N ARG A 65 -12.61 6.51 3.59
CA ARG A 65 -12.38 5.67 4.76
C ARG A 65 -12.80 4.20 4.59
N GLU A 66 -13.91 3.95 3.93
CA GLU A 66 -14.42 2.58 3.68
C GLU A 66 -13.55 1.78 2.70
N SER A 67 -12.78 2.47 1.86
CA SER A 67 -11.86 1.89 0.88
C SER A 67 -10.42 1.83 1.37
N LEU A 68 -10.12 2.29 2.59
CA LEU A 68 -8.77 2.23 3.13
C LEU A 68 -8.29 0.76 3.23
N PRO A 69 -7.00 0.51 2.98
CA PRO A 69 -6.44 -0.82 3.13
C PRO A 69 -6.46 -1.28 4.59
N TYR A 70 -6.41 -2.60 4.80
CA TYR A 70 -6.26 -3.21 6.12
C TYR A 70 -4.92 -2.83 6.76
N ALA A 71 -3.84 -2.84 5.98
CA ALA A 71 -2.51 -2.45 6.41
C ALA A 71 -1.69 -1.89 5.24
N ILE A 72 -0.72 -1.03 5.56
CA ILE A 72 0.40 -0.72 4.67
C ILE A 72 1.65 -1.24 5.37
N ALA A 73 2.25 -2.25 4.79
CA ALA A 73 3.27 -3.08 5.41
C ALA A 73 4.66 -2.86 4.81
N PRO A 74 5.72 -2.99 5.62
CA PRO A 74 7.08 -3.08 5.15
C PRO A 74 7.33 -4.37 4.37
N ILE A 75 8.22 -4.27 3.39
CA ILE A 75 8.71 -5.39 2.61
C ILE A 75 10.24 -5.46 2.65
N ARG A 76 10.73 -6.67 2.43
CA ARG A 76 12.12 -6.95 2.10
C ARG A 76 12.20 -7.80 0.84
N TYR A 77 13.31 -7.68 0.14
CA TYR A 77 13.69 -8.56 -0.95
C TYR A 77 14.58 -9.67 -0.45
N GLN A 78 14.24 -10.91 -0.79
CA GLN A 78 15.02 -12.08 -0.44
C GLN A 78 15.15 -13.01 -1.65
N VAL A 79 16.30 -13.70 -1.75
CA VAL A 79 16.48 -14.77 -2.73
C VAL A 79 15.92 -16.06 -2.15
N VAL A 80 14.91 -16.62 -2.79
CA VAL A 80 14.29 -17.90 -2.43
C VAL A 80 14.35 -18.81 -3.65
N ASN A 81 15.01 -19.96 -3.53
CA ASN A 81 15.21 -20.92 -4.64
C ASN A 81 15.85 -20.31 -5.91
N GLY A 82 16.64 -19.24 -5.76
CA GLY A 82 17.28 -18.54 -6.87
C GLY A 82 16.49 -17.36 -7.45
N ASP A 83 15.22 -17.21 -7.06
CA ASP A 83 14.36 -16.09 -7.47
C ASP A 83 14.32 -14.98 -6.41
N VAL A 84 14.30 -13.72 -6.85
CA VAL A 84 14.13 -12.56 -5.96
C VAL A 84 12.64 -12.35 -5.71
N LEU A 85 12.20 -12.57 -4.47
CA LEU A 85 10.82 -12.37 -4.03
C LEU A 85 10.71 -11.28 -2.97
N MET A 86 9.52 -10.70 -2.87
CA MET A 86 9.15 -9.75 -1.82
C MET A 86 8.46 -10.49 -0.68
N GLU A 87 8.93 -10.26 0.54
CA GLU A 87 8.33 -10.76 1.78
C GLU A 87 7.97 -9.59 2.70
N LEU A 88 7.02 -9.79 3.61
CA LEU A 88 6.74 -8.82 4.66
C LEU A 88 7.90 -8.79 5.67
N ASP A 89 8.34 -7.60 6.05
CA ASP A 89 9.41 -7.42 7.04
C ASP A 89 8.94 -6.60 8.24
N PRO A 90 8.27 -7.22 9.23
CA PRO A 90 7.71 -6.49 10.35
C PRO A 90 8.80 -5.82 11.23
N THR A 91 10.06 -6.24 11.08
CA THR A 91 11.17 -5.77 11.91
C THR A 91 11.68 -4.39 11.52
N VAL A 92 11.17 -3.77 10.45
CA VAL A 92 11.63 -2.45 10.00
C VAL A 92 10.84 -1.34 10.68
N SER A 93 11.51 -0.37 11.28
CA SER A 93 10.85 0.83 11.79
C SER A 93 10.35 1.72 10.65
N PRO A 94 9.18 2.36 10.76
CA PRO A 94 8.74 3.36 9.78
C PRO A 94 9.74 4.49 9.56
N ASP A 95 10.58 4.74 10.55
CA ASP A 95 11.57 5.82 10.58
C ASP A 95 12.93 5.39 10.01
N ASP A 96 13.11 4.12 9.70
CA ASP A 96 14.30 3.61 9.03
C ASP A 96 14.23 3.93 7.53
N LEU A 97 14.86 5.04 7.16
CA LEU A 97 15.00 5.48 5.78
C LEU A 97 16.24 4.91 5.08
N GLY A 98 16.94 3.97 5.71
CA GLY A 98 18.13 3.33 5.13
C GLY A 98 17.80 2.42 3.96
N VAL A 99 18.84 1.94 3.29
CA VAL A 99 18.74 0.84 2.31
C VAL A 99 18.62 -0.48 3.08
N GLN A 100 17.80 -1.41 2.57
CA GLN A 100 17.71 -2.76 3.09
C GLN A 100 19.12 -3.39 3.19
N PRO A 101 19.48 -3.98 4.35
CA PRO A 101 20.68 -4.81 4.47
C PRO A 101 20.63 -6.03 3.53
N ASP A 102 21.80 -6.46 3.04
CA ASP A 102 21.97 -7.67 2.22
C ASP A 102 21.03 -7.73 1.00
N LEU A 103 20.84 -6.58 0.35
CA LEU A 103 19.98 -6.45 -0.83
C LEU A 103 20.42 -7.42 -1.94
N PRO A 104 19.50 -8.27 -2.47
CA PRO A 104 19.83 -9.17 -3.58
C PRO A 104 20.36 -8.44 -4.81
N ASN A 105 21.35 -9.04 -5.48
CA ASN A 105 21.88 -8.53 -6.74
C ASN A 105 20.76 -8.37 -7.78
N GLY A 106 20.70 -7.22 -8.45
CA GLY A 106 19.69 -6.91 -9.46
C GLY A 106 18.47 -6.14 -8.96
N VAL A 107 18.33 -5.96 -7.63
CA VAL A 107 17.36 -5.03 -7.04
C VAL A 107 17.99 -3.63 -6.95
N PRO A 108 17.44 -2.61 -7.62
CA PRO A 108 17.84 -1.22 -7.43
C PRO A 108 17.64 -0.77 -5.98
N PRO A 109 18.64 -0.12 -5.35
CA PRO A 109 18.52 0.37 -3.98
C PRO A 109 17.33 1.31 -3.75
N GLU A 110 16.91 2.06 -4.77
CA GLU A 110 15.77 3.00 -4.69
C GLU A 110 14.43 2.34 -4.33
N TYR A 111 14.23 1.05 -4.68
CA TYR A 111 13.01 0.31 -4.36
C TYR A 111 13.05 -0.38 -2.99
N ALA A 112 14.24 -0.48 -2.40
CA ALA A 112 14.48 -1.15 -1.12
C ALA A 112 15.06 -0.18 -0.08
N SER A 113 14.82 1.13 -0.24
CA SER A 113 15.34 2.16 0.66
C SER A 113 14.32 3.22 0.99
N GLY A 114 14.58 4.00 2.05
CA GLY A 114 13.76 5.14 2.39
C GLY A 114 12.31 4.75 2.66
N VAL A 115 11.40 5.58 2.18
CA VAL A 115 9.96 5.35 2.27
C VAL A 115 9.49 4.13 1.46
N ASN A 116 10.26 3.67 0.47
CA ASN A 116 9.92 2.51 -0.37
C ASN A 116 10.08 1.18 0.37
N ARG A 117 10.66 1.15 1.57
CA ARG A 117 10.61 -0.03 2.43
C ARG A 117 9.19 -0.35 2.90
N MET A 118 8.29 0.65 2.98
CA MET A 118 6.90 0.50 3.41
C MET A 118 5.92 0.75 2.28
N ARG A 119 5.73 -0.23 1.39
CA ARG A 119 4.93 -0.03 0.17
C ARG A 119 4.00 -1.18 -0.21
N ARG A 120 3.86 -2.20 0.64
CA ARG A 120 2.87 -3.26 0.43
C ARG A 120 1.52 -2.82 0.97
N VAL A 121 0.55 -2.67 0.10
CA VAL A 121 -0.84 -2.39 0.46
C VAL A 121 -1.58 -3.72 0.58
N ILE A 122 -2.22 -3.95 1.71
CA ILE A 122 -2.98 -5.17 1.99
C ILE A 122 -4.44 -4.80 2.19
N GLY A 123 -5.33 -5.38 1.39
CA GLY A 123 -6.77 -5.32 1.54
C GLY A 123 -7.39 -3.97 1.25
N GLU A 124 -6.92 -3.26 0.21
CA GLU A 124 -7.63 -2.08 -0.27
C GLU A 124 -9.02 -2.48 -0.77
N ARG A 125 -10.06 -1.84 -0.25
CA ARG A 125 -11.44 -2.24 -0.53
C ARG A 125 -12.05 -1.43 -1.67
N ALA A 126 -12.37 -2.11 -2.77
CA ALA A 126 -13.14 -1.59 -3.88
C ALA A 126 -14.63 -1.95 -3.74
N THR A 127 -15.49 -0.95 -3.71
CA THR A 127 -16.94 -1.12 -3.76
C THR A 127 -17.36 -1.40 -5.21
N LEU A 128 -18.05 -2.52 -5.41
CA LEU A 128 -18.47 -2.97 -6.74
C LEU A 128 -19.81 -2.30 -7.09
N GLY A 129 -19.73 -1.04 -7.52
CA GLY A 129 -20.86 -0.21 -7.89
C GLY A 129 -21.50 -0.58 -9.24
N LEU A 130 -22.18 0.37 -9.88
CA LEU A 130 -22.76 0.17 -11.21
C LEU A 130 -21.66 0.08 -12.28
N PRO A 131 -21.82 -0.80 -13.30
CA PRO A 131 -20.84 -0.94 -14.37
C PRO A 131 -20.76 0.33 -15.23
N GLY A 132 -19.55 0.66 -15.68
CA GLY A 132 -19.27 1.77 -16.58
C GLY A 132 -19.14 1.33 -18.04
N ALA A 133 -19.20 2.28 -18.97
CA ALA A 133 -18.89 2.03 -20.38
C ALA A 133 -17.38 2.15 -20.63
N LEU A 134 -16.78 1.17 -21.33
CA LEU A 134 -15.42 1.29 -21.86
C LEU A 134 -15.45 1.99 -23.23
N PRO A 135 -14.68 3.07 -23.45
CA PRO A 135 -14.55 3.67 -24.78
C PRO A 135 -13.49 2.92 -25.59
N GLY A 136 -13.90 2.28 -26.69
CA GLY A 136 -13.00 1.59 -27.65
C GLY A 136 -13.49 0.22 -28.15
N SER A 137 -14.51 -0.35 -27.51
CA SER A 137 -15.23 -1.51 -28.03
C SER A 137 -16.31 -1.08 -29.02
N MET A 138 -16.41 -1.76 -30.17
CA MET A 138 -17.41 -1.47 -31.20
C MET A 138 -18.86 -1.74 -30.74
N ASN A 139 -19.05 -2.39 -29.58
CA ASN A 139 -20.35 -2.75 -29.04
C ASN A 139 -20.57 -2.05 -27.67
N GLN A 140 -21.26 -0.91 -27.69
CA GLN A 140 -21.63 -0.12 -26.50
C GLN A 140 -22.61 -0.87 -25.55
N ILE A 141 -22.13 -1.90 -24.84
CA ILE A 141 -22.85 -2.54 -23.73
C ILE A 141 -21.84 -2.77 -22.59
N THR A 142 -22.06 -2.10 -21.46
CA THR A 142 -21.46 -2.26 -20.11
C THR A 142 -20.42 -3.38 -19.97
N GLU A 143 -19.14 -3.06 -20.15
CA GLU A 143 -18.07 -4.07 -20.21
C GLU A 143 -17.45 -4.42 -18.84
N GLY A 144 -17.80 -3.70 -17.77
CA GLY A 144 -17.40 -4.03 -16.39
C GLY A 144 -17.41 -2.83 -15.43
N ILE A 145 -17.00 -3.06 -14.19
CA ILE A 145 -16.82 -2.00 -13.17
C ILE A 145 -15.32 -1.66 -13.10
N LEU A 146 -14.96 -0.42 -13.46
CA LEU A 146 -13.56 0.03 -13.44
C LEU A 146 -13.14 0.50 -12.06
N TYR A 147 -11.91 0.15 -11.68
CA TYR A 147 -11.29 0.59 -10.44
C TYR A 147 -9.79 0.81 -10.64
N THR A 148 -9.29 1.98 -10.28
CA THR A 148 -7.85 2.27 -10.21
C THR A 148 -7.44 2.31 -8.75
N THR A 149 -6.43 1.51 -8.38
CA THR A 149 -5.92 1.43 -7.01
C THR A 149 -5.58 2.80 -6.43
N THR A 150 -5.80 3.01 -5.13
CA THR A 150 -5.71 4.33 -4.48
C THR A 150 -4.31 4.92 -4.52
N PHE A 151 -3.29 4.06 -4.45
CA PHE A 151 -1.86 4.40 -4.44
C PHE A 151 -1.12 3.97 -5.71
N ALA A 152 -1.81 3.88 -6.85
CA ALA A 152 -1.16 3.67 -8.15
C ALA A 152 0.00 4.67 -8.37
N PRO A 153 1.09 4.26 -9.05
CA PRO A 153 1.26 3.03 -9.83
C PRO A 153 1.67 1.81 -9.00
N ILE A 154 1.49 0.61 -9.57
CA ILE A 154 1.81 -0.66 -8.89
C ILE A 154 3.10 -1.26 -9.45
N ALA A 155 3.85 -1.94 -8.58
CA ALA A 155 4.98 -2.77 -8.96
C ALA A 155 4.51 -4.01 -9.72
N LEU A 156 5.32 -4.45 -10.68
CA LEU A 156 5.11 -5.70 -11.40
C LEU A 156 6.34 -6.60 -11.23
N PRO A 157 6.16 -7.93 -11.39
CA PRO A 157 7.28 -8.84 -11.37
C PRO A 157 8.28 -8.53 -12.50
N PRO A 158 9.57 -8.83 -12.29
CA PRO A 158 10.57 -8.75 -13.33
C PRO A 158 10.24 -9.69 -14.51
N GLU A 159 10.68 -9.34 -15.70
CA GLU A 159 10.68 -10.29 -16.82
C GLU A 159 11.77 -11.36 -16.60
N PRO A 160 11.53 -12.65 -16.92
CA PRO A 160 10.34 -13.21 -17.58
C PRO A 160 9.21 -13.63 -16.62
N LEU A 161 9.36 -13.44 -15.31
CA LEU A 161 8.42 -13.90 -14.29
C LEU A 161 7.06 -13.19 -14.33
N ARG A 162 6.95 -12.08 -15.06
CA ARG A 162 5.71 -11.30 -15.20
C ARG A 162 4.53 -12.14 -15.71
N ASN A 163 4.79 -13.11 -16.57
CA ASN A 163 3.75 -13.99 -17.12
C ASN A 163 3.42 -15.19 -16.22
N ASN A 164 4.16 -15.39 -15.11
CA ASN A 164 3.87 -16.45 -14.16
C ASN A 164 2.76 -15.97 -13.20
N PRO A 165 1.53 -16.54 -13.26
CA PRO A 165 0.42 -16.11 -12.42
C PRO A 165 0.70 -16.26 -10.91
N ASN A 166 1.55 -17.23 -10.53
CA ASN A 166 1.90 -17.48 -9.13
C ASN A 166 2.82 -16.38 -8.58
N VAL A 167 3.72 -15.86 -9.42
CA VAL A 167 4.59 -14.74 -9.05
C VAL A 167 3.78 -13.44 -9.07
N MET A 168 2.89 -13.26 -10.04
CA MET A 168 2.01 -12.10 -10.10
C MET A 168 1.10 -11.98 -8.86
N ALA A 169 0.67 -13.11 -8.27
CA ALA A 169 -0.10 -13.09 -7.01
C ALA A 169 0.64 -12.39 -5.85
N ASN A 170 1.97 -12.40 -5.84
CA ASN A 170 2.76 -11.65 -4.86
C ASN A 170 2.78 -10.14 -5.12
N TYR A 171 2.42 -9.67 -6.33
CA TYR A 171 2.41 -8.25 -6.71
C TYR A 171 1.00 -7.67 -6.78
N LEU A 172 0.01 -8.48 -7.17
CA LEU A 172 -1.39 -8.11 -7.27
C LEU A 172 -2.26 -9.34 -7.00
N GLN A 173 -3.11 -9.25 -5.99
CA GLN A 173 -4.09 -10.29 -5.67
C GLN A 173 -5.44 -9.67 -5.35
N VAL A 174 -6.52 -10.29 -5.84
CA VAL A 174 -7.89 -9.78 -5.69
C VAL A 174 -8.77 -10.86 -5.07
N TYR A 175 -9.37 -10.56 -3.91
CA TYR A 175 -10.20 -11.49 -3.15
C TYR A 175 -11.49 -10.84 -2.66
N GLY A 176 -12.47 -11.65 -2.31
CA GLY A 176 -13.76 -11.23 -1.79
C GLY A 176 -13.72 -10.82 -0.33
N ASN A 177 -14.91 -10.72 0.26
CA ASN A 177 -15.03 -10.41 1.67
C ASN A 177 -14.50 -11.60 2.52
N PRO A 178 -13.95 -11.34 3.72
CA PRO A 178 -13.56 -12.39 4.66
C PRO A 178 -14.74 -13.30 5.01
N MET A 179 -14.52 -14.61 4.88
CA MET A 179 -15.47 -15.67 5.18
C MET A 179 -15.65 -15.83 6.70
N ARG A 180 -16.73 -16.49 7.11
CA ARG A 180 -16.98 -16.75 8.53
C ARG A 180 -16.25 -18.01 8.97
N ARG A 181 -15.49 -17.89 10.06
CA ARG A 181 -14.78 -18.98 10.70
C ARG A 181 -15.66 -19.84 11.60
N PHE A 182 -15.42 -21.15 11.58
CA PHE A 182 -15.87 -22.12 12.55
C PHE A 182 -14.68 -22.93 13.07
N VAL A 183 -14.42 -22.87 14.37
CA VAL A 183 -13.38 -23.71 14.99
C VAL A 183 -13.98 -25.09 15.22
N MET A 184 -13.34 -26.12 14.68
CA MET A 184 -13.82 -27.50 14.76
C MET A 184 -12.68 -28.49 14.65
N ASP A 185 -12.88 -29.68 15.20
CA ASP A 185 -11.97 -30.81 15.08
C ASP A 185 -12.12 -31.47 13.71
N SER A 186 -11.00 -31.77 13.05
CA SER A 186 -10.97 -32.42 11.74
C SER A 186 -11.48 -33.86 11.73
N ASP A 187 -11.58 -34.51 12.88
CA ASP A 187 -12.25 -35.82 13.03
C ASP A 187 -13.76 -35.74 12.75
N TYR A 188 -14.36 -34.55 12.84
CA TYR A 188 -15.78 -34.34 12.59
C TYR A 188 -16.06 -33.99 11.11
N GLN A 189 -16.88 -34.81 10.45
CA GLN A 189 -17.33 -34.53 9.07
C GLN A 189 -18.50 -33.54 9.04
N TRP A 190 -18.19 -32.25 8.88
CA TRP A 190 -19.22 -31.23 8.67
C TRP A 190 -19.60 -31.09 7.19
N ARG A 191 -20.73 -31.70 6.79
CA ARG A 191 -21.17 -31.68 5.37
C ARG A 191 -21.84 -30.38 4.93
N ASN A 192 -22.48 -29.67 5.86
CA ASN A 192 -23.34 -28.51 5.57
C ASN A 192 -22.62 -27.18 5.83
N LEU A 193 -21.40 -27.03 5.31
CA LEU A 193 -20.70 -25.76 5.32
C LEU A 193 -21.19 -24.90 4.15
N GLN A 194 -21.50 -23.63 4.36
CA GLN A 194 -21.82 -22.74 3.24
C GLN A 194 -20.54 -22.31 2.52
N VAL A 195 -20.66 -21.88 1.26
CA VAL A 195 -19.47 -21.49 0.47
C VAL A 195 -18.81 -20.20 1.01
N PHE A 196 -19.48 -19.46 1.91
CA PHE A 196 -18.97 -18.24 2.57
C PHE A 196 -18.53 -18.49 4.02
N ASP A 197 -18.54 -19.75 4.44
CA ASP A 197 -18.07 -20.23 5.74
C ASP A 197 -16.84 -21.10 5.52
N TYR A 198 -15.92 -21.13 6.49
CA TYR A 198 -14.81 -22.07 6.53
C TYR A 198 -14.68 -22.68 7.94
N GLY A 199 -14.25 -23.93 8.00
CA GLY A 199 -13.85 -24.57 9.26
C GLY A 199 -12.34 -24.54 9.42
N ILE A 200 -11.83 -24.48 10.64
CA ILE A 200 -10.39 -24.57 10.91
C ILE A 200 -10.13 -25.48 12.12
N ASP A 201 -9.13 -26.33 11.96
CA ASP A 201 -8.54 -27.15 13.01
C ASP A 201 -7.13 -26.60 13.28
N TYR A 202 -7.00 -25.90 14.39
CA TYR A 202 -5.75 -25.23 14.75
C TYR A 202 -4.65 -26.22 15.14
N GLU A 203 -4.98 -27.38 15.69
CA GLU A 203 -4.01 -28.36 16.17
C GLU A 203 -3.43 -29.15 14.99
N ASN A 204 -4.28 -29.59 14.07
CA ASN A 204 -3.85 -30.42 12.93
C ASN A 204 -3.40 -29.60 11.70
N GLY A 205 -3.56 -28.27 11.73
CA GLY A 205 -3.21 -27.40 10.60
C GLY A 205 -4.08 -27.65 9.37
N LEU A 206 -5.37 -27.92 9.58
CA LEU A 206 -6.33 -28.23 8.51
C LEU A 206 -7.39 -27.14 8.40
N ILE A 207 -7.89 -26.94 7.17
CA ILE A 207 -9.00 -26.04 6.88
C ILE A 207 -10.09 -26.77 6.11
N LEU A 208 -11.34 -26.60 6.54
CA LEU A 208 -12.53 -27.17 5.91
C LEU A 208 -13.08 -26.14 4.93
N LEU A 209 -13.05 -26.48 3.64
CA LEU A 209 -13.48 -25.61 2.54
C LEU A 209 -14.50 -26.31 1.65
N ARG A 210 -15.37 -25.52 1.00
CA ARG A 210 -16.39 -26.04 0.11
C ARG A 210 -16.01 -25.88 -1.37
N PRO A 211 -15.90 -26.96 -2.16
CA PRO A 211 -15.71 -26.86 -3.60
C PRO A 211 -16.99 -26.42 -4.30
N LEU A 212 -16.90 -26.06 -5.59
CA LEU A 212 -18.07 -25.88 -6.45
C LEU A 212 -18.31 -27.15 -7.29
N ARG A 213 -19.55 -27.33 -7.75
CA ARG A 213 -19.91 -28.54 -8.50
C ARG A 213 -19.25 -28.59 -9.88
N ASN A 214 -19.32 -27.48 -10.63
CA ASN A 214 -18.99 -27.44 -12.05
C ASN A 214 -17.79 -26.55 -12.38
N ARG A 215 -17.16 -25.90 -11.40
CA ARG A 215 -16.03 -24.97 -11.59
C ARG A 215 -14.98 -25.19 -10.50
N PRO A 216 -13.68 -25.02 -10.79
CA PRO A 216 -12.69 -24.85 -9.73
C PRO A 216 -12.99 -23.58 -8.91
N ILE A 217 -12.58 -23.58 -7.65
CA ILE A 217 -12.68 -22.42 -6.76
C ILE A 217 -11.37 -22.27 -5.99
N SER A 218 -10.91 -21.02 -5.84
CA SER A 218 -9.68 -20.69 -5.13
C SER A 218 -9.99 -19.84 -3.91
N TYR A 219 -9.26 -20.08 -2.83
CA TYR A 219 -9.37 -19.37 -1.56
C TYR A 219 -8.01 -18.78 -1.20
N LYS A 220 -7.97 -17.52 -0.80
CA LYS A 220 -6.84 -16.92 -0.09
C LYS A 220 -6.99 -17.24 1.39
N VAL A 221 -5.93 -17.74 2.01
CA VAL A 221 -5.88 -18.03 3.44
C VAL A 221 -4.64 -17.37 4.03
N ASP A 222 -4.86 -16.40 4.91
CA ASP A 222 -3.82 -15.80 5.74
C ASP A 222 -3.86 -16.49 7.10
N TYR A 223 -2.72 -16.94 7.63
CA TYR A 223 -2.64 -17.56 8.94
C TYR A 223 -1.23 -17.45 9.54
N THR A 224 -1.12 -17.66 10.85
CA THR A 224 0.16 -17.76 11.55
C THR A 224 0.30 -19.12 12.21
N TYR A 225 1.47 -19.75 12.11
CA TYR A 225 1.74 -21.05 12.73
C TYR A 225 2.94 -21.01 13.66
N LEU A 226 2.97 -21.94 14.61
CA LEU A 226 4.03 -22.11 15.60
C LEU A 226 5.07 -23.09 15.08
N VAL A 227 6.34 -22.77 15.33
CA VAL A 227 7.49 -23.62 15.06
C VAL A 227 8.30 -23.78 16.33
N ALA A 228 8.42 -25.01 16.82
CA ALA A 228 9.24 -25.37 17.96
C ALA A 228 10.71 -25.43 17.57
N HIS A 229 11.55 -24.72 18.33
CA HIS A 229 12.99 -24.67 18.20
C HIS A 229 13.65 -25.01 19.55
N GLY A 230 13.83 -26.31 19.82
CA GLY A 230 14.43 -26.77 21.07
C GLY A 230 13.64 -26.27 22.29
N ASP A 231 14.14 -25.22 22.94
CA ASP A 231 13.61 -24.64 24.17
C ASP A 231 12.63 -23.46 23.96
N HIS A 232 12.39 -23.01 22.72
CA HIS A 232 11.48 -21.89 22.43
C HIS A 232 10.56 -22.15 21.24
N TYR A 233 9.53 -21.31 21.09
CA TYR A 233 8.63 -21.29 19.93
C TYR A 233 8.79 -19.98 19.16
N ASP A 234 8.84 -20.11 17.84
CA ASP A 234 8.72 -18.99 16.90
C ASP A 234 7.34 -19.02 16.25
N VAL A 235 6.82 -17.85 15.89
CA VAL A 235 5.65 -17.75 15.01
C VAL A 235 6.06 -17.35 13.60
N ARG A 236 5.34 -17.86 12.60
CA ARG A 236 5.55 -17.55 11.19
C ARG A 236 4.22 -17.25 10.50
N GLN A 237 4.14 -16.10 9.83
CA GLN A 237 2.97 -15.71 9.05
C GLN A 237 3.07 -16.21 7.62
N VAL A 238 1.94 -16.67 7.10
CA VAL A 238 1.79 -17.23 5.75
C VAL A 238 0.52 -16.68 5.13
N SER A 239 0.63 -16.26 3.87
CA SER A 239 -0.50 -16.04 2.97
C SER A 239 -0.43 -17.10 1.89
N THR A 240 -1.39 -18.01 1.84
CA THR A 240 -1.44 -19.10 0.86
C THR A 240 -2.71 -19.07 0.02
N VAL A 241 -2.66 -19.80 -1.09
CA VAL A 241 -3.81 -20.04 -1.96
C VAL A 241 -4.15 -21.52 -1.92
N ILE A 242 -5.42 -21.84 -1.69
CA ILE A 242 -5.93 -23.21 -1.77
C ILE A 242 -6.93 -23.27 -2.91
N ARG A 243 -6.65 -24.14 -3.89
CA ARG A 243 -7.53 -24.37 -5.04
C ARG A 243 -8.20 -25.72 -4.94
N LEU A 244 -9.52 -25.74 -5.05
CA LEU A 244 -10.32 -26.96 -5.08
C LEU A 244 -10.82 -27.24 -6.49
N ALA A 245 -10.72 -28.50 -6.91
CA ALA A 245 -11.28 -28.98 -8.16
C ALA A 245 -12.83 -29.05 -8.12
N PRO A 246 -13.51 -28.98 -9.27
CA PRO A 246 -14.94 -29.26 -9.36
C PRO A 246 -15.26 -30.68 -8.88
N THR A 247 -16.44 -30.87 -8.28
CA THR A 247 -16.86 -32.20 -7.79
C THR A 247 -17.71 -33.01 -8.77
N ALA A 248 -18.16 -32.44 -9.89
CA ALA A 248 -19.05 -33.13 -10.83
C ALA A 248 -18.51 -34.53 -11.24
N PRO A 249 -19.36 -35.57 -11.22
CA PRO A 249 -20.81 -35.56 -11.00
C PRO A 249 -21.26 -35.50 -9.52
N ASN A 250 -20.34 -35.62 -8.57
CA ASN A 250 -20.62 -35.71 -7.14
C ASN A 250 -21.13 -34.38 -6.55
N PRO A 251 -21.90 -34.42 -5.44
CA PRO A 251 -22.29 -33.21 -4.72
C PRO A 251 -21.08 -32.46 -4.14
N PRO A 252 -21.12 -31.11 -4.09
CA PRO A 252 -20.02 -30.29 -3.58
C PRO A 252 -20.01 -30.24 -2.05
N TYR A 253 -19.65 -31.35 -1.41
CA TYR A 253 -19.48 -31.42 0.04
C TYR A 253 -18.17 -30.74 0.48
N ALA A 254 -18.18 -30.18 1.69
CA ALA A 254 -16.97 -29.59 2.27
C ALA A 254 -15.90 -30.66 2.51
N VAL A 255 -14.64 -30.28 2.32
CA VAL A 255 -13.47 -31.17 2.41
C VAL A 255 -12.41 -30.53 3.28
N TRP A 256 -11.82 -31.34 4.17
CA TRP A 256 -10.65 -30.94 4.95
C TRP A 256 -9.43 -30.97 4.04
N VAL A 257 -8.68 -29.87 4.04
CA VAL A 257 -7.48 -29.69 3.24
C VAL A 257 -6.38 -29.18 4.17
N PRO A 258 -5.13 -29.67 4.02
CA PRO A 258 -4.02 -29.09 4.77
C PRO A 258 -3.83 -27.63 4.41
N LEU A 259 -3.59 -26.79 5.43
CA LEU A 259 -3.00 -25.48 5.21
C LEU A 259 -1.60 -25.67 4.62
N THR A 260 -1.21 -24.79 3.70
CA THR A 260 0.03 -24.96 2.94
C THR A 260 0.94 -23.74 3.07
N VAL A 261 2.24 -23.99 3.07
CA VAL A 261 3.28 -22.96 3.01
C VAL A 261 3.67 -22.78 1.53
N PRO A 262 3.50 -21.57 0.95
CA PRO A 262 3.89 -21.28 -0.41
C PRO A 262 5.36 -21.59 -0.65
N VAL A 263 5.64 -22.20 -1.79
CA VAL A 263 6.99 -22.43 -2.27
C VAL A 263 7.24 -21.50 -3.45
N ALA A 264 8.34 -20.75 -3.39
CA ALA A 264 8.74 -19.81 -4.45
C ALA A 264 8.75 -20.49 -5.82
N GLY A 265 8.07 -19.87 -6.80
CA GLY A 265 8.02 -20.33 -8.19
C GLY A 265 7.01 -21.47 -8.46
N GLU A 266 6.53 -22.16 -7.42
CA GLU A 266 5.61 -23.29 -7.55
C GLU A 266 4.14 -22.84 -7.62
N PRO A 267 3.27 -23.62 -8.27
CA PRO A 267 1.84 -23.39 -8.24
C PRO A 267 1.23 -23.86 -6.91
N PRO A 268 0.05 -23.34 -6.51
CA PRO A 268 -0.59 -23.66 -5.23
C PRO A 268 -0.81 -25.16 -4.98
N GLU A 269 -0.99 -25.94 -6.04
CA GLU A 269 -1.17 -27.40 -5.99
C GLU A 269 0.08 -28.13 -5.48
N ASN A 270 1.27 -27.51 -5.55
CA ASN A 270 2.55 -28.08 -5.13
C ASN A 270 3.04 -27.54 -3.77
N PHE A 271 2.26 -26.68 -3.10
CA PHE A 271 2.68 -26.11 -1.82
C PHE A 271 2.76 -27.17 -0.73
N GLN A 272 3.76 -27.04 0.15
CA GLN A 272 4.01 -28.00 1.21
C GLN A 272 2.95 -27.86 2.32
N PRO A 273 2.33 -28.96 2.79
CA PRO A 273 1.48 -28.93 3.98
C PRO A 273 2.20 -28.40 5.22
N VAL A 274 1.59 -27.46 5.94
CA VAL A 274 2.19 -26.84 7.12
C VAL A 274 2.37 -27.84 8.27
N ASN A 275 1.47 -28.80 8.40
CA ASN A 275 1.54 -29.86 9.41
C ASN A 275 2.65 -30.89 9.15
N GLN A 276 3.32 -30.81 8.01
CA GLN A 276 4.52 -31.59 7.69
C GLN A 276 5.80 -30.77 7.84
N MET A 277 5.70 -29.50 8.28
CA MET A 277 6.87 -28.68 8.55
C MET A 277 7.59 -29.17 9.81
N PRO A 278 8.93 -29.28 9.79
CA PRO A 278 9.69 -29.63 10.99
C PRO A 278 9.39 -28.67 12.14
N GLY A 279 9.05 -29.23 13.31
CA GLY A 279 8.75 -28.45 14.51
C GLY A 279 7.36 -27.79 14.50
N PHE A 280 6.45 -28.14 13.59
CA PHE A 280 5.08 -27.61 13.60
C PHE A 280 4.40 -27.82 14.97
N GLY A 281 3.97 -26.73 15.60
CA GLY A 281 3.32 -26.72 16.92
C GLY A 281 1.84 -26.35 16.90
N GLY A 282 1.23 -26.24 15.72
CA GLY A 282 -0.15 -25.78 15.55
C GLY A 282 -0.26 -24.37 14.94
N ILE A 283 -1.48 -23.96 14.67
CA ILE A 283 -1.85 -22.64 14.16
C ILE A 283 -2.21 -21.73 15.33
N VAL A 284 -1.76 -20.48 15.29
CA VAL A 284 -2.09 -19.50 16.33
C VAL A 284 -3.59 -19.17 16.26
N PRO A 285 -4.36 -19.38 17.33
CA PRO A 285 -5.79 -19.07 17.33
C PRO A 285 -6.05 -17.62 16.95
N ASP A 286 -7.17 -17.36 16.25
CA ASP A 286 -7.57 -16.03 15.79
C ASP A 286 -6.66 -15.34 14.75
N SER A 287 -5.51 -15.94 14.39
CA SER A 287 -4.59 -15.40 13.37
C SER A 287 -5.05 -15.65 11.93
N ASP A 288 -6.07 -16.48 11.76
CA ASP A 288 -6.51 -16.97 10.46
C ASP A 288 -7.60 -16.09 9.84
N SER A 289 -7.53 -15.94 8.52
CA SER A 289 -8.56 -15.31 7.69
C SER A 289 -8.64 -16.03 6.34
N CYS A 290 -9.85 -16.36 5.91
CA CYS A 290 -10.09 -16.97 4.61
C CYS A 290 -11.01 -16.09 3.77
N ALA A 291 -10.72 -15.94 2.47
CA ALA A 291 -11.59 -15.27 1.52
C ALA A 291 -11.54 -15.97 0.16
N ARG A 292 -12.61 -15.88 -0.62
CA ARG A 292 -12.60 -16.39 -2.00
C ARG A 292 -11.76 -15.50 -2.88
N LEU A 293 -10.98 -16.09 -3.78
CA LEU A 293 -10.24 -15.35 -4.80
C LEU A 293 -11.14 -15.01 -5.98
N PHE A 294 -10.92 -13.82 -6.55
CA PHE A 294 -11.44 -13.51 -7.86
C PHE A 294 -10.60 -14.22 -8.93
N GLU A 295 -11.27 -14.71 -9.96
CA GLU A 295 -10.61 -15.29 -11.12
C GLU A 295 -10.14 -14.18 -12.06
N MET A 296 -8.84 -14.15 -12.33
CA MET A 296 -8.27 -13.28 -13.34
C MET A 296 -8.57 -13.84 -14.73
N LEU A 297 -9.26 -13.06 -15.54
CA LEU A 297 -9.51 -13.35 -16.94
C LEU A 297 -8.51 -12.62 -17.84
N ASN A 298 -8.21 -13.23 -18.99
CA ASN A 298 -7.50 -12.54 -20.06
C ASN A 298 -8.32 -11.33 -20.54
N ALA A 299 -7.65 -10.27 -21.01
CA ALA A 299 -8.31 -9.02 -21.42
C ALA A 299 -9.50 -9.24 -22.38
N ASN A 300 -9.34 -10.15 -23.34
CA ASN A 300 -10.33 -10.45 -24.37
C ASN A 300 -11.30 -11.60 -24.03
N ALA A 301 -11.16 -12.24 -22.86
CA ALA A 301 -12.06 -13.33 -22.46
C ALA A 301 -13.47 -12.79 -22.15
N SER A 302 -14.50 -13.56 -22.46
CA SER A 302 -15.89 -13.20 -22.10
C SER A 302 -16.12 -13.40 -20.61
N TRP A 303 -16.99 -12.56 -20.02
CA TRP A 303 -17.45 -12.74 -18.65
C TRP A 303 -18.35 -13.97 -18.54
N ASP A 304 -18.27 -14.67 -17.41
CA ASP A 304 -19.22 -15.71 -17.08
C ASP A 304 -20.44 -15.08 -16.39
N PRO A 305 -21.65 -15.23 -16.95
CA PRO A 305 -22.85 -14.62 -16.40
C PRO A 305 -23.27 -15.21 -15.05
N GLU A 306 -22.81 -16.42 -14.70
CA GLU A 306 -23.17 -17.10 -13.45
C GLU A 306 -22.14 -16.89 -12.34
N TYR A 307 -21.00 -16.24 -12.63
CA TYR A 307 -19.88 -16.13 -11.69
C TYR A 307 -19.40 -14.67 -11.49
N PRO A 308 -19.79 -14.01 -10.37
CA PRO A 308 -19.44 -12.61 -10.13
C PRO A 308 -17.99 -12.39 -9.70
N TYR A 309 -17.27 -13.42 -9.25
CA TYR A 309 -15.87 -13.31 -8.79
C TYR A 309 -14.89 -13.36 -9.96
N GLN A 310 -15.00 -12.42 -10.90
CA GLN A 310 -14.10 -12.31 -12.05
C GLN A 310 -13.60 -10.89 -12.22
N TYR A 311 -12.34 -10.76 -12.64
CA TYR A 311 -11.74 -9.47 -12.96
C TYR A 311 -10.74 -9.59 -14.12
N LYS A 312 -10.41 -8.44 -14.71
CA LYS A 312 -9.39 -8.28 -15.75
C LYS A 312 -8.44 -7.16 -15.32
N VAL A 313 -7.18 -7.31 -15.68
CA VAL A 313 -6.19 -6.23 -15.53
C VAL A 313 -6.20 -5.41 -16.82
N VAL A 314 -6.71 -4.18 -16.76
CA VAL A 314 -6.82 -3.29 -17.93
C VAL A 314 -5.51 -2.57 -18.19
N ASN A 315 -4.90 -2.05 -17.12
CA ASN A 315 -3.58 -1.44 -17.20
C ASN A 315 -2.72 -1.93 -16.03
N PRO A 316 -1.76 -2.85 -16.27
CA PRO A 316 -0.93 -3.41 -15.21
C PRO A 316 0.05 -2.39 -14.63
N LEU A 317 0.50 -1.39 -15.41
CA LEU A 317 1.44 -0.36 -14.93
C LEU A 317 0.81 0.55 -13.88
N LEU A 318 -0.50 0.81 -14.03
CA LEU A 318 -1.24 1.78 -13.22
C LEU A 318 -2.17 1.10 -12.20
N GLY A 319 -2.19 -0.23 -12.13
CA GLY A 319 -3.10 -0.97 -11.26
C GLY A 319 -4.58 -0.69 -11.56
N THR A 320 -4.93 -0.55 -12.85
CA THR A 320 -6.33 -0.37 -13.26
C THR A 320 -6.96 -1.72 -13.56
N LEU A 321 -8.00 -2.04 -12.79
CA LEU A 321 -8.73 -3.29 -12.82
C LEU A 321 -10.14 -3.06 -13.36
N MET A 322 -10.68 -4.10 -13.99
CA MET A 322 -12.08 -4.16 -14.39
C MET A 322 -12.72 -5.39 -13.79
N PHE A 323 -13.78 -5.21 -13.01
CA PHE A 323 -14.55 -6.29 -12.43
C PHE A 323 -15.73 -6.67 -13.32
N SER A 324 -16.18 -7.92 -13.20
CA SER A 324 -17.37 -8.40 -13.91
C SER A 324 -18.58 -7.49 -13.64
N PRO A 325 -19.37 -7.13 -14.66
CA PRO A 325 -20.59 -6.36 -14.45
C PRO A 325 -21.61 -7.13 -13.59
N HIS A 326 -21.53 -8.47 -13.56
CA HIS A 326 -22.37 -9.33 -12.71
C HIS A 326 -22.02 -9.25 -11.22
N ALA A 327 -20.88 -8.66 -10.86
CA ALA A 327 -20.54 -8.36 -9.48
C ALA A 327 -21.35 -7.16 -8.94
N SER A 328 -21.89 -6.32 -9.82
CA SER A 328 -22.73 -5.19 -9.45
C SER A 328 -24.01 -5.67 -8.78
N GLY A 329 -24.24 -5.25 -7.54
CA GLY A 329 -25.41 -5.68 -6.77
C GLY A 329 -25.39 -7.17 -6.39
N ALA A 330 -24.26 -7.86 -6.54
CA ALA A 330 -24.09 -9.21 -6.01
C ALA A 330 -23.99 -9.15 -4.49
N TYR A 331 -24.68 -10.07 -3.80
CA TYR A 331 -24.65 -10.19 -2.36
C TYR A 331 -24.10 -11.54 -1.94
N GLU A 332 -23.28 -11.53 -0.90
CA GLU A 332 -22.93 -12.72 -0.16
C GLU A 332 -23.91 -12.87 1.00
N ARG A 333 -24.47 -14.06 1.15
CA ARG A 333 -25.18 -14.41 2.39
C ARG A 333 -24.18 -14.48 3.54
N TYR A 334 -24.61 -13.97 4.68
CA TYR A 334 -23.87 -13.88 5.93
C TYR A 334 -24.79 -14.33 7.08
N TRP A 335 -24.22 -14.63 8.24
CA TRP A 335 -24.99 -15.23 9.35
C TRP A 335 -26.10 -14.33 9.92
N ARG A 336 -26.06 -13.02 9.63
CA ARG A 336 -27.13 -12.03 9.87
C ARG A 336 -27.48 -11.27 8.59
N GLY A 337 -27.91 -11.99 7.55
CA GLY A 337 -28.48 -11.40 6.35
C GLY A 337 -27.55 -11.43 5.14
N GLU A 338 -27.58 -10.40 4.33
CA GLU A 338 -26.82 -10.32 3.08
C GLU A 338 -25.91 -9.09 3.12
N ARG A 339 -24.67 -9.24 2.63
CA ARG A 339 -23.71 -8.15 2.50
C ARG A 339 -23.29 -7.99 1.04
N PRO A 340 -23.08 -6.77 0.53
CA PRO A 340 -22.63 -6.58 -0.84
C PRO A 340 -21.26 -7.22 -1.04
N LEU A 341 -21.04 -7.81 -2.20
CA LEU A 341 -19.73 -8.29 -2.62
C LEU A 341 -18.78 -7.09 -2.79
N ASN A 342 -17.64 -7.15 -2.12
CA ASN A 342 -16.56 -6.19 -2.31
C ASN A 342 -15.33 -6.94 -2.77
N ALA A 343 -14.48 -6.24 -3.52
CA ALA A 343 -13.16 -6.73 -3.86
C ALA A 343 -12.14 -6.08 -2.92
N ASN A 344 -11.31 -6.90 -2.31
CA ASN A 344 -10.14 -6.51 -1.55
C ASN A 344 -8.91 -6.77 -2.43
N ILE A 345 -8.02 -5.80 -2.50
CA ILE A 345 -6.88 -5.79 -3.42
C ILE A 345 -5.60 -5.68 -2.60
N ASP A 346 -4.75 -6.70 -2.69
CA ASP A 346 -3.38 -6.66 -2.19
C ASP A 346 -2.46 -6.27 -3.36
N TYR A 347 -1.63 -5.25 -3.18
CA TYR A 347 -0.69 -4.83 -4.21
C TYR A 347 0.53 -4.11 -3.63
N THR A 348 1.61 -4.06 -4.41
CA THR A 348 2.80 -3.30 -4.03
C THR A 348 2.84 -2.00 -4.82
N VAL A 349 3.02 -0.86 -4.15
CA VAL A 349 3.21 0.44 -4.82
C VAL A 349 4.58 0.44 -5.50
N GLN A 350 4.67 0.97 -6.73
CA GLN A 350 5.95 1.01 -7.47
C GLN A 350 6.99 1.83 -6.70
N ASP A 351 6.67 3.09 -6.40
CA ASP A 351 7.62 4.04 -5.81
C ASP A 351 6.87 5.25 -5.23
N TRP A 352 7.05 5.51 -3.93
CA TRP A 352 6.46 6.66 -3.23
C TRP A 352 7.06 8.02 -3.62
N SER A 353 8.19 8.03 -4.36
CA SER A 353 8.71 9.26 -4.97
C SER A 353 7.89 9.71 -6.19
N ILE A 354 7.04 8.83 -6.74
CA ILE A 354 6.06 9.21 -7.76
C ILE A 354 4.91 9.93 -7.06
N ILE A 355 4.85 11.24 -7.24
CA ILE A 355 3.79 12.08 -6.69
C ILE A 355 2.50 11.84 -7.47
N SER A 356 1.40 11.70 -6.74
CA SER A 356 0.07 11.50 -7.29
C SER A 356 -0.87 12.64 -6.89
N GLU A 357 -1.52 13.25 -7.87
CA GLU A 357 -2.50 14.32 -7.66
C GLU A 357 -3.83 14.03 -8.35
N GLU A 358 -4.93 14.01 -7.59
CA GLU A 358 -6.29 13.94 -8.16
C GLU A 358 -6.86 15.35 -8.35
N LEU A 359 -7.04 15.76 -9.60
CA LEU A 359 -7.48 17.10 -9.99
C LEU A 359 -8.68 17.03 -10.95
N THR A 360 -9.43 18.12 -11.08
CA THR A 360 -10.44 18.26 -12.13
C THR A 360 -9.88 19.17 -13.21
N VAL A 361 -9.94 18.73 -14.47
CA VAL A 361 -9.45 19.52 -15.61
C VAL A 361 -10.35 20.76 -15.76
N PRO A 362 -9.79 21.98 -15.70
CA PRO A 362 -10.59 23.19 -15.83
C PRO A 362 -11.07 23.41 -17.27
N THR A 363 -12.06 24.28 -17.43
CA THR A 363 -12.57 24.68 -18.75
C THR A 363 -11.53 25.40 -19.62
N SER A 364 -10.49 25.96 -19.00
CA SER A 364 -9.32 26.52 -19.69
C SER A 364 -8.42 25.46 -20.31
N LEU A 365 -8.63 24.18 -20.00
CA LEU A 365 -7.78 23.04 -20.38
C LEU A 365 -6.33 23.14 -19.90
N ARG A 366 -6.03 24.10 -19.03
CA ARG A 366 -4.71 24.29 -18.40
C ARG A 366 -4.76 23.83 -16.96
N LEU A 367 -4.20 22.66 -16.72
CA LEU A 367 -4.15 22.06 -15.40
C LEU A 367 -2.81 22.39 -14.73
N ARG A 368 -2.85 23.09 -13.60
CA ARG A 368 -1.66 23.43 -12.82
C ARG A 368 -1.49 22.42 -11.67
N LEU A 369 -0.29 21.85 -11.57
CA LEU A 369 0.11 20.95 -10.49
C LEU A 369 0.56 21.73 -9.25
N VAL A 370 0.60 21.05 -8.11
CA VAL A 370 1.04 21.67 -6.86
C VAL A 370 2.54 21.96 -6.88
N PHE A 371 3.33 21.03 -7.43
CA PHE A 371 4.75 21.22 -7.64
C PHE A 371 5.05 21.84 -9.01
N THR A 372 6.12 22.63 -9.04
CA THR A 372 6.78 23.13 -10.24
C THR A 372 8.12 22.39 -10.40
N ASP A 373 8.81 22.56 -11.53
CA ASP A 373 10.13 21.97 -11.77
C ASP A 373 10.12 20.43 -11.76
N LEU A 374 9.23 19.89 -12.59
CA LEU A 374 9.06 18.45 -12.81
C LEU A 374 10.32 17.85 -13.48
N LYS A 375 10.63 16.59 -13.18
CA LYS A 375 11.70 15.87 -13.89
C LYS A 375 11.25 15.51 -15.30
N GLN A 376 12.13 15.71 -16.28
CA GLN A 376 11.93 15.36 -17.68
C GLN A 376 12.91 14.27 -18.11
N PHE A 377 12.47 13.35 -18.98
CA PHE A 377 13.28 12.26 -19.49
C PHE A 377 14.60 12.79 -20.08
N GLY A 378 15.72 12.25 -19.61
CA GLY A 378 17.06 12.68 -20.01
C GLY A 378 17.62 13.85 -19.19
N ASP A 379 16.92 14.34 -18.17
CA ASP A 379 17.49 15.31 -17.24
C ASP A 379 18.67 14.70 -16.47
N LEU A 380 19.71 15.50 -16.23
CA LEU A 380 20.85 15.11 -15.41
C LEU A 380 20.48 15.14 -13.93
N GLN A 381 20.68 14.00 -13.27
CA GLN A 381 20.47 13.86 -11.84
C GLN A 381 21.73 14.22 -11.04
N ASN A 382 21.58 14.30 -9.71
CA ASN A 382 22.66 14.66 -8.78
C ASN A 382 23.84 13.69 -8.83
N ASP A 383 23.60 12.44 -9.20
CA ASP A 383 24.59 11.37 -9.37
C ASP A 383 25.18 11.32 -10.79
N GLN A 384 24.92 12.35 -11.60
CA GLN A 384 25.31 12.45 -13.02
C GLN A 384 24.67 11.40 -13.94
N THR A 385 23.70 10.63 -13.44
CA THR A 385 22.90 9.73 -14.29
C THR A 385 21.80 10.51 -15.00
N LEU A 386 21.28 9.96 -16.09
CA LEU A 386 20.12 10.51 -16.78
C LEU A 386 18.83 10.00 -16.14
N TYR A 387 17.84 10.87 -15.98
CA TYR A 387 16.52 10.49 -15.50
C TYR A 387 15.82 9.56 -16.50
N PRO A 388 15.48 8.32 -16.11
CA PRO A 388 14.93 7.31 -17.01
C PRO A 388 13.38 7.35 -17.10
N GLY A 389 12.74 8.44 -16.65
CA GLY A 389 11.29 8.52 -16.50
C GLY A 389 10.78 7.88 -15.20
N LEU A 390 9.47 7.63 -15.13
CA LEU A 390 8.79 7.11 -13.94
C LEU A 390 9.08 5.62 -13.65
N ARG A 391 9.67 4.88 -14.59
CA ARG A 391 10.01 3.44 -14.47
C ARG A 391 8.81 2.58 -14.02
N LEU A 392 7.68 2.74 -14.68
CA LEU A 392 6.45 2.03 -14.33
C LEU A 392 6.58 0.52 -14.59
N GLY A 393 6.13 -0.29 -13.62
CA GLY A 393 5.97 -1.74 -13.78
C GLY A 393 7.28 -2.52 -13.85
N GLY A 394 8.38 -2.01 -13.30
CA GLY A 394 9.68 -2.68 -13.33
C GLY A 394 10.52 -2.36 -12.11
N ASP A 395 10.50 -3.29 -11.14
CA ASP A 395 11.29 -3.18 -9.91
C ASP A 395 12.73 -3.67 -10.06
N LEU A 396 13.07 -4.52 -11.05
CA LEU A 396 14.41 -5.09 -11.19
C LEU A 396 15.14 -4.67 -12.48
N THR A 397 16.47 -4.76 -12.46
CA THR A 397 17.42 -4.29 -13.50
C THR A 397 17.86 -5.39 -14.48
N PRO A 398 18.42 -5.05 -15.67
CA PRO A 398 18.97 -3.76 -16.12
C PRO A 398 17.96 -2.80 -16.74
N LEU A 399 18.22 -1.50 -16.58
CA LEU A 399 17.57 -0.47 -17.40
C LEU A 399 17.90 -0.73 -18.88
N PRO A 400 16.92 -0.62 -19.80
CA PRO A 400 17.17 -0.68 -21.24
C PRO A 400 18.19 0.38 -21.69
N SER A 401 18.67 0.35 -22.93
CA SER A 401 19.41 1.51 -23.46
C SER A 401 18.48 2.73 -23.59
N PRO A 402 18.97 3.98 -23.55
CA PRO A 402 18.13 5.17 -23.70
C PRO A 402 17.23 5.13 -24.95
N ASP A 403 17.74 4.61 -26.06
CA ASP A 403 16.99 4.46 -27.32
C ASP A 403 15.80 3.49 -27.21
N GLN A 404 15.88 2.50 -26.31
CA GLN A 404 14.79 1.54 -26.04
C GLN A 404 13.74 2.10 -25.06
N MET A 405 14.10 3.12 -24.28
CA MET A 405 13.20 3.80 -23.35
C MET A 405 12.41 4.92 -24.01
N GLU A 406 12.96 5.54 -25.05
CA GLU A 406 12.30 6.64 -25.76
C GLU A 406 11.01 6.14 -26.45
N GLY A 407 9.90 6.84 -26.20
CA GLY A 407 8.56 6.47 -26.68
C GLY A 407 7.91 5.31 -25.94
N ASN A 408 8.53 4.76 -24.88
CA ASN A 408 7.99 3.65 -24.11
C ASN A 408 7.13 4.14 -22.91
N PRO A 409 5.86 3.70 -22.77
CA PRO A 409 4.98 4.05 -21.65
C PRO A 409 5.56 3.79 -20.25
N ALA A 410 6.40 2.76 -20.10
CA ALA A 410 7.06 2.46 -18.83
C ALA A 410 8.03 3.56 -18.39
N HIS A 411 8.52 4.37 -19.33
CA HIS A 411 9.52 5.42 -19.13
C HIS A 411 8.94 6.82 -19.40
N ALA A 412 7.61 6.98 -19.30
CA ALA A 412 6.96 8.28 -19.33
C ALA A 412 7.40 9.16 -18.15
N ASP A 413 7.40 10.47 -18.34
CA ASP A 413 7.73 11.46 -17.29
C ASP A 413 6.50 11.84 -16.47
N VAL A 414 5.38 11.96 -17.18
CA VAL A 414 4.08 12.33 -16.62
C VAL A 414 3.04 11.37 -17.17
N VAL A 415 2.16 10.90 -16.30
CA VAL A 415 1.00 10.10 -16.71
C VAL A 415 -0.27 10.75 -16.21
N VAL A 416 -1.24 10.92 -17.10
CA VAL A 416 -2.58 11.40 -16.76
C VAL A 416 -3.55 10.24 -16.89
N ILE A 417 -4.32 9.97 -15.84
CA ILE A 417 -5.31 8.90 -15.78
C ILE A 417 -6.68 9.53 -15.61
N ASP A 418 -7.61 9.27 -16.50
CA ASP A 418 -9.02 9.59 -16.29
C ASP A 418 -9.62 8.60 -15.29
N LEU A 419 -10.06 9.10 -14.13
CA LEU A 419 -10.57 8.27 -13.05
C LEU A 419 -11.94 7.67 -13.34
N ILE A 420 -12.65 8.16 -14.36
CA ILE A 420 -13.96 7.64 -14.75
C ILE A 420 -13.79 6.52 -15.80
N SER A 421 -12.99 6.78 -16.83
CA SER A 421 -12.83 5.85 -17.96
C SER A 421 -11.65 4.89 -17.83
N GLY A 422 -10.74 5.12 -16.87
CA GLY A 422 -9.49 4.38 -16.74
C GLY A 422 -8.49 4.64 -17.88
N GLN A 423 -8.82 5.51 -18.83
CA GLN A 423 -7.94 5.84 -19.95
C GLN A 423 -6.73 6.65 -19.46
N SER A 424 -5.55 6.32 -19.99
CA SER A 424 -4.31 6.97 -19.62
C SER A 424 -3.64 7.64 -20.82
N VAL A 425 -3.03 8.79 -20.58
CA VAL A 425 -2.11 9.48 -21.50
C VAL A 425 -0.73 9.41 -20.89
N PHE A 426 0.21 8.82 -21.63
CA PHE A 426 1.63 8.77 -21.26
C PHE A 426 2.33 9.92 -21.98
N ILE A 427 3.14 10.68 -21.24
CA ILE A 427 3.80 11.87 -21.74
C ILE A 427 5.31 11.73 -21.51
N GLN A 428 6.10 12.00 -22.53
CA GLN A 428 7.55 12.03 -22.45
C GLN A 428 8.07 13.22 -23.24
N LYS A 429 9.07 13.95 -22.70
CA LYS A 429 9.61 15.17 -23.33
C LYS A 429 8.52 16.17 -23.75
N GLY A 430 7.48 16.30 -22.93
CA GLY A 430 6.41 17.29 -23.08
C GLY A 430 5.37 16.98 -24.14
N GLN A 431 5.36 15.77 -24.71
CA GLN A 431 4.40 15.33 -25.72
C GLN A 431 3.84 13.95 -25.37
N ALA A 432 2.60 13.68 -25.79
CA ALA A 432 2.00 12.36 -25.64
C ALA A 432 2.76 11.32 -26.49
N ILE A 433 3.06 10.15 -25.89
CA ILE A 433 3.72 9.03 -26.57
C ILE A 433 2.73 7.90 -26.85
N ARG A 434 3.11 6.98 -27.76
CA ARG A 434 2.29 5.81 -28.08
C ARG A 434 2.21 4.86 -26.87
N GLY A 435 1.01 4.30 -26.65
CA GLY A 435 0.73 3.36 -25.55
C GLY A 435 -0.38 3.81 -24.60
N GLY A 436 -0.96 4.98 -24.84
CA GLY A 436 -2.21 5.46 -24.24
C GLY A 436 -3.14 6.09 -25.28
N LEU A 437 -4.09 6.91 -24.83
CA LEU A 437 -4.87 7.75 -25.73
C LEU A 437 -3.95 8.71 -26.49
N ASN A 438 -4.02 8.66 -27.83
CA ASN A 438 -3.31 9.60 -28.68
C ASN A 438 -4.07 10.93 -28.74
N THR A 439 -4.00 11.72 -27.67
CA THR A 439 -4.63 13.05 -27.58
C THR A 439 -3.53 14.12 -27.57
N PRO A 440 -3.72 15.27 -28.25
CA PRO A 440 -2.81 16.40 -28.11
C PRO A 440 -2.75 16.86 -26.64
N VAL A 441 -1.60 16.70 -26.02
CA VAL A 441 -1.29 17.17 -24.67
C VAL A 441 0.14 17.69 -24.66
N SER A 442 0.36 18.83 -24.02
CA SER A 442 1.70 19.40 -23.78
C SER A 442 1.94 19.61 -22.29
N VAL A 443 3.21 19.55 -21.88
CA VAL A 443 3.62 19.79 -20.49
C VAL A 443 4.72 20.82 -20.44
N ASP A 444 4.51 21.86 -19.64
CA ASP A 444 5.54 22.78 -19.18
C ASP A 444 6.09 22.26 -17.84
N TYR A 445 7.27 21.63 -17.90
CA TYR A 445 7.93 21.04 -16.73
C TYR A 445 8.39 22.09 -15.72
N GLY A 446 8.80 23.28 -16.20
CA GLY A 446 9.25 24.37 -15.34
C GLY A 446 8.09 24.95 -14.53
N ALA A 447 6.96 25.21 -15.18
CA ALA A 447 5.78 25.78 -14.54
C ALA A 447 4.87 24.74 -13.86
N GLY A 448 5.05 23.44 -14.15
CA GLY A 448 4.15 22.38 -13.68
C GLY A 448 2.75 22.48 -14.28
N ILE A 449 2.66 22.83 -15.58
CA ILE A 449 1.37 23.04 -16.27
C ILE A 449 1.20 21.97 -17.34
N ILE A 450 0.04 21.33 -17.35
CA ILE A 450 -0.41 20.41 -18.40
C ILE A 450 -1.48 21.11 -19.22
N GLU A 451 -1.29 21.21 -20.53
CA GLU A 451 -2.28 21.75 -21.45
C GLU A 451 -2.91 20.62 -22.27
N PHE A 452 -4.23 20.50 -22.18
CA PHE A 452 -5.00 19.55 -22.99
C PHE A 452 -5.46 20.23 -24.27
N GLY A 453 -5.20 19.62 -25.42
CA GLY A 453 -5.62 20.12 -26.72
C GLY A 453 -7.07 19.79 -27.08
N ASP A 454 -7.71 18.85 -26.36
CA ASP A 454 -9.08 18.41 -26.61
C ASP A 454 -10.04 18.86 -25.50
N ARG A 455 -11.13 19.53 -25.91
CA ARG A 455 -12.20 19.98 -25.01
C ARG A 455 -12.93 18.83 -24.31
N ALA A 456 -12.84 17.60 -24.81
CA ALA A 456 -13.42 16.42 -24.17
C ALA A 456 -12.87 16.16 -22.76
N TRP A 457 -11.69 16.73 -22.42
CA TRP A 457 -11.09 16.64 -21.09
C TRP A 457 -11.68 17.62 -20.09
N ALA A 458 -12.32 18.70 -20.52
CA ALA A 458 -12.86 19.71 -19.60
C ALA A 458 -13.87 19.09 -18.61
N GLY A 459 -13.68 19.35 -17.33
CA GLY A 459 -14.52 18.84 -16.25
C GLY A 459 -14.25 17.39 -15.84
N ARG A 460 -13.36 16.66 -16.52
CA ARG A 460 -12.98 15.30 -16.13
C ARG A 460 -12.14 15.31 -14.85
N LYS A 461 -12.37 14.33 -13.99
CA LYS A 461 -11.51 14.04 -12.84
C LYS A 461 -10.35 13.16 -13.30
N VAL A 462 -9.14 13.67 -13.13
CA VAL A 462 -7.92 12.99 -13.55
C VAL A 462 -6.98 12.80 -12.37
N ARG A 463 -6.18 11.74 -12.41
CA ARG A 463 -5.01 11.56 -11.56
C ARG A 463 -3.76 11.77 -12.37
N VAL A 464 -2.89 12.66 -11.92
CA VAL A 464 -1.59 12.95 -12.56
C VAL A 464 -0.49 12.32 -11.72
N LEU A 465 0.39 11.57 -12.37
CA LEU A 465 1.58 10.95 -11.79
C LEU A 465 2.83 11.63 -12.35
N TYR A 466 3.77 12.05 -11.49
CA TYR A 466 5.00 12.72 -11.90
C TYR A 466 6.09 12.65 -10.80
N LYS A 467 7.34 12.98 -11.15
CA LYS A 467 8.44 13.20 -10.18
C LYS A 467 8.94 14.65 -10.24
N VAL A 468 9.52 15.11 -9.13
CA VAL A 468 10.04 16.47 -8.97
C VAL A 468 11.53 16.41 -8.63
N HIS A 469 12.29 17.45 -8.98
CA HIS A 469 13.66 17.64 -8.50
C HIS A 469 13.72 17.69 -6.96
N ASP A 470 14.90 17.44 -6.36
CA ASP A 470 15.12 17.28 -4.91
C ASP A 470 14.46 16.03 -4.27
N ASN A 471 14.07 15.04 -5.10
CA ASN A 471 13.64 13.70 -4.67
C ASN A 471 12.55 13.70 -3.60
N TRP A 472 11.53 14.55 -3.79
CA TRP A 472 10.32 14.52 -2.96
C TRP A 472 9.65 13.15 -3.06
N ALA A 473 9.22 12.64 -1.91
CA ALA A 473 8.41 11.44 -1.81
C ALA A 473 7.30 11.63 -0.79
N MET A 474 6.14 11.06 -1.11
CA MET A 474 4.95 11.10 -0.28
C MET A 474 4.51 9.67 -0.02
N SER A 475 4.63 9.24 1.23
CA SER A 475 4.25 7.89 1.67
C SER A 475 3.09 7.95 2.64
N VAL A 476 2.35 6.85 2.71
CA VAL A 476 1.23 6.71 3.64
C VAL A 476 1.52 5.56 4.58
N GLN A 477 1.33 5.78 5.87
CA GLN A 477 1.43 4.76 6.89
C GLN A 477 0.08 4.57 7.56
N LYS A 478 -0.28 3.33 7.80
CA LYS A 478 -1.54 2.98 8.45
C LYS A 478 -1.29 1.93 9.52
N ALA A 479 -1.94 2.10 10.68
CA ALA A 479 -2.03 1.05 11.68
C ALA A 479 -2.93 -0.08 11.16
N VAL A 480 -2.52 -1.32 11.41
CA VAL A 480 -3.27 -2.51 11.00
C VAL A 480 -4.68 -2.44 11.57
N GLN A 481 -5.68 -2.76 10.75
CA GLN A 481 -7.08 -2.65 11.16
C GLN A 481 -7.42 -3.45 12.43
N ARG A 482 -6.81 -4.62 12.61
CA ARG A 482 -6.99 -5.51 13.76
C ARG A 482 -5.66 -6.17 14.08
N TYR A 483 -5.35 -6.28 15.37
CA TYR A 483 -4.26 -7.12 15.86
C TYR A 483 -4.82 -8.34 16.59
N PHE A 484 -4.25 -9.51 16.35
CA PHE A 484 -4.47 -10.69 17.19
C PHE A 484 -3.39 -10.82 18.26
N ILE A 485 -3.63 -11.65 19.27
CA ILE A 485 -2.67 -11.89 20.35
C ILE A 485 -1.79 -13.06 19.92
N SER A 486 -0.50 -12.80 19.72
CA SER A 486 0.48 -13.84 19.39
C SER A 486 0.74 -14.72 20.60
N ALA A 487 0.94 -16.02 20.37
CA ALA A 487 1.36 -16.96 21.41
C ALA A 487 2.87 -16.83 21.72
N ALA A 488 3.67 -16.38 20.75
CA ALA A 488 5.10 -16.16 20.92
C ALA A 488 5.51 -14.74 20.49
N LEU A 489 6.56 -14.23 21.12
CA LEU A 489 7.12 -12.91 20.81
C LEU A 489 8.02 -12.95 19.57
N VAL A 490 8.82 -14.01 19.41
CA VAL A 490 9.78 -14.17 18.31
C VAL A 490 9.05 -14.53 17.02
N GLY A 491 9.37 -13.81 15.94
CA GLY A 491 8.75 -14.00 14.62
C GLY A 491 7.35 -13.39 14.46
N MET A 492 6.89 -12.61 15.46
CA MET A 492 5.55 -12.00 15.45
C MET A 492 5.27 -11.28 14.11
N PRO A 493 4.07 -11.41 13.52
CA PRO A 493 3.73 -10.71 12.30
C PRO A 493 3.30 -9.26 12.52
N ILE A 494 3.08 -8.52 11.42
CA ILE A 494 2.71 -7.10 11.48
C ILE A 494 1.34 -6.87 12.15
N ASP A 495 0.41 -7.80 12.00
CA ASP A 495 -0.96 -7.78 12.49
C ASP A 495 -1.12 -8.52 13.83
N ALA A 496 -0.03 -8.65 14.59
CA ALA A 496 -0.03 -9.26 15.91
C ALA A 496 0.49 -8.32 17.00
N CYS A 497 0.11 -8.64 18.22
CA CYS A 497 0.61 -8.05 19.44
C CYS A 497 0.87 -9.15 20.46
N TRP A 498 1.81 -8.91 21.38
CA TRP A 498 2.17 -9.87 22.40
C TRP A 498 2.26 -9.20 23.76
N TYR A 499 1.83 -9.88 24.80
CA TYR A 499 2.11 -9.48 26.18
C TYR A 499 2.56 -10.71 26.94
N ASP A 500 3.30 -10.47 28.03
CA ASP A 500 3.81 -11.52 28.88
C ASP A 500 2.68 -12.18 29.68
N PHE A 501 1.97 -13.10 29.04
CA PHE A 501 0.86 -13.83 29.63
C PHE A 501 1.30 -14.60 30.87
N GLU A 502 2.40 -15.34 30.79
CA GLU A 502 2.89 -16.20 31.88
C GLU A 502 3.32 -15.36 33.07
N GLY A 503 4.17 -14.35 32.87
CA GLY A 503 4.61 -13.44 33.94
C GLY A 503 3.41 -12.70 34.55
N ALA A 504 2.48 -12.23 33.73
CA ALA A 504 1.27 -11.58 34.22
C ALA A 504 0.40 -12.54 35.03
N TYR A 505 0.18 -13.77 34.58
CA TYR A 505 -0.60 -14.79 35.29
C TYR A 505 0.05 -15.20 36.62
N ASN A 506 1.39 -15.30 36.63
CA ASN A 506 2.21 -15.56 37.82
C ASN A 506 2.36 -14.34 38.75
N ARG A 507 1.65 -13.24 38.45
CA ARG A 507 1.59 -12.00 39.25
C ARG A 507 2.93 -11.28 39.38
N GLU A 508 3.79 -11.40 38.38
CA GLU A 508 4.97 -10.55 38.26
C GLU A 508 4.56 -9.10 37.94
N THR A 509 5.35 -8.15 38.44
CA THR A 509 5.01 -6.72 38.43
C THR A 509 6.08 -5.84 37.80
N THR A 510 6.92 -6.43 36.94
CA THR A 510 7.95 -5.66 36.22
C THR A 510 7.29 -4.85 35.09
N PRO A 511 7.98 -3.86 34.51
CA PRO A 511 7.45 -3.12 33.36
C PRO A 511 7.00 -4.01 32.20
N ARG A 512 7.61 -5.19 32.02
CA ARG A 512 7.24 -6.16 30.98
C ARG A 512 5.79 -6.64 31.11
N GLN A 513 5.31 -6.88 32.33
CA GLN A 513 3.95 -7.40 32.57
C GLN A 513 2.84 -6.36 32.45
N ARG A 514 3.16 -5.07 32.35
CA ARG A 514 2.18 -4.00 32.07
C ARG A 514 2.25 -3.47 30.64
N ARG A 515 3.10 -4.06 29.81
CA ARG A 515 3.33 -3.64 28.42
C ARG A 515 2.68 -4.58 27.43
N LEU A 516 2.25 -4.02 26.31
CA LEU A 516 1.77 -4.75 25.14
C LEU A 516 2.74 -4.44 24.00
N TYR A 517 3.44 -5.47 23.53
CA TYR A 517 4.51 -5.38 22.54
C TYR A 517 3.98 -5.55 21.11
N PHE A 518 4.61 -4.82 20.20
CA PHE A 518 4.38 -4.82 18.76
C PHE A 518 5.73 -4.83 18.05
N ASN A 519 5.71 -5.19 16.76
CA ASN A 519 6.88 -5.09 15.92
C ASN A 519 7.27 -3.65 15.63
N LYS A 520 8.55 -3.42 15.32
CA LYS A 520 9.10 -2.06 15.06
C LYS A 520 8.35 -1.31 13.97
N SER A 521 7.77 -2.02 13.00
CA SER A 521 6.91 -1.46 11.94
C SER A 521 5.67 -0.72 12.44
N GLU A 522 5.27 -0.94 13.69
CA GLU A 522 4.12 -0.28 14.32
C GLU A 522 4.52 0.93 15.19
N ALA A 523 5.81 1.28 15.24
CA ALA A 523 6.31 2.39 16.04
C ALA A 523 5.57 3.71 15.77
N GLY A 524 5.20 4.43 16.83
CA GLY A 524 4.51 5.73 16.74
C GLY A 524 3.06 5.69 16.28
N LYS A 525 2.51 4.51 15.93
CA LYS A 525 1.11 4.36 15.54
C LYS A 525 0.17 4.36 16.75
N THR A 526 -1.11 4.64 16.51
CA THR A 526 -2.14 4.69 17.56
C THR A 526 -3.09 3.51 17.43
N ILE A 527 -3.39 2.87 18.56
CA ILE A 527 -4.30 1.74 18.67
C ILE A 527 -5.43 2.01 19.67
N GLN A 528 -6.49 1.24 19.56
CA GLN A 528 -7.57 1.13 20.53
C GLN A 528 -7.68 -0.30 21.03
N ILE A 529 -7.86 -0.47 22.33
CA ILE A 529 -8.18 -1.74 22.96
C ILE A 529 -9.63 -1.66 23.43
N ARG A 530 -10.49 -2.52 22.86
CA ARG A 530 -11.94 -2.49 23.14
C ARG A 530 -12.25 -2.84 24.59
N GLU A 531 -11.68 -3.92 25.11
CA GLU A 531 -11.82 -4.37 26.50
C GLU A 531 -10.48 -4.86 27.01
N TYR A 532 -10.15 -4.52 28.25
CA TYR A 532 -8.94 -5.02 28.89
C TYR A 532 -9.03 -5.05 30.41
N TRP A 533 -8.28 -5.97 31.02
CA TRP A 533 -8.22 -6.18 32.46
C TRP A 533 -6.79 -5.97 32.95
N TYR A 534 -6.66 -5.22 34.05
CA TYR A 534 -5.38 -4.89 34.64
C TYR A 534 -5.49 -4.84 36.16
N GLN A 535 -4.35 -5.05 36.85
CA GLN A 535 -4.26 -4.91 38.29
C GLN A 535 -3.63 -3.56 38.66
N THR A 536 -4.22 -2.86 39.63
CA THR A 536 -3.68 -1.62 40.20
C THR A 536 -2.81 -1.89 41.43
N ARG A 537 -2.05 -0.89 41.88
CA ARG A 537 -1.11 -1.00 43.02
C ARG A 537 -1.78 -1.37 44.35
N ASP A 538 -3.07 -1.05 44.51
CA ASP A 538 -3.93 -1.48 45.62
C ASP A 538 -4.31 -2.98 45.56
N GLY A 539 -3.88 -3.69 44.52
CA GLY A 539 -4.20 -5.10 44.27
C GLY A 539 -5.55 -5.31 43.59
N ALA A 540 -6.34 -4.26 43.37
CA ALA A 540 -7.66 -4.38 42.73
C ALA A 540 -7.52 -4.67 41.24
N ILE A 541 -8.38 -5.56 40.73
CA ILE A 541 -8.52 -5.79 39.30
C ILE A 541 -9.54 -4.78 38.75
N ARG A 542 -9.13 -4.08 37.71
CA ARG A 542 -9.93 -3.07 37.01
C ARG A 542 -10.21 -3.52 35.59
N HIS A 543 -11.35 -3.07 35.06
CA HIS A 543 -11.75 -3.29 33.68
C HIS A 543 -11.75 -1.95 32.96
N GLY A 544 -10.97 -1.86 31.88
CA GLY A 544 -10.94 -0.72 30.98
C GLY A 544 -11.66 -1.03 29.67
N THR A 545 -12.31 -0.02 29.10
CA THR A 545 -13.02 -0.14 27.82
C THR A 545 -12.62 1.00 26.88
N ASN A 546 -12.46 0.71 25.60
CA ASN A 546 -12.12 1.67 24.55
C ASN A 546 -10.87 2.53 24.88
N GLY A 547 -9.85 1.91 25.47
CA GLY A 547 -8.60 2.59 25.80
C GLY A 547 -7.80 2.88 24.54
N VAL A 548 -7.41 4.14 24.32
CA VAL A 548 -6.60 4.58 23.18
C VAL A 548 -5.17 4.78 23.63
N PHE A 549 -4.23 4.14 22.94
CA PHE A 549 -2.81 4.16 23.29
C PHE A 549 -1.96 4.51 22.07
N ARG A 550 -0.84 5.22 22.32
CA ARG A 550 0.19 5.44 21.31
C ARG A 550 1.33 4.45 21.54
N ILE A 551 1.67 3.71 20.48
CA ILE A 551 2.81 2.80 20.49
C ILE A 551 4.09 3.64 20.58
N SER A 552 5.03 3.20 21.42
CA SER A 552 6.32 3.87 21.60
C SER A 552 7.08 4.01 20.27
N GLU A 553 7.87 5.07 20.16
CA GLU A 553 8.88 5.20 19.11
C GLU A 553 10.20 4.53 19.54
N ALA A 554 10.45 4.49 20.85
CA ALA A 554 11.59 3.79 21.42
C ALA A 554 11.36 2.28 21.41
N THR A 555 12.40 1.55 21.03
CA THR A 555 12.46 0.09 21.07
C THR A 555 12.96 -0.41 22.43
N GLU A 556 12.61 -1.63 22.75
CA GLU A 556 13.06 -2.37 23.92
C GLU A 556 13.58 -3.74 23.49
N PRO A 557 14.80 -4.13 23.92
CA PRO A 557 15.31 -5.46 23.67
C PRO A 557 14.59 -6.45 24.59
N VAL A 558 13.90 -7.44 23.99
CA VAL A 558 13.17 -8.49 24.70
C VAL A 558 13.44 -9.81 23.99
N ASP A 559 13.92 -10.81 24.74
CA ASP A 559 14.17 -12.18 24.26
C ASP A 559 14.99 -12.26 22.95
N GLY A 560 15.98 -11.38 22.80
CA GLY A 560 16.87 -11.33 21.63
C GLY A 560 16.30 -10.56 20.42
N GLY A 561 15.08 -10.05 20.49
CA GLY A 561 14.48 -9.15 19.50
C GLY A 561 14.35 -7.71 20.01
N GLU A 562 14.06 -6.77 19.11
CA GLU A 562 13.72 -5.39 19.45
C GLU A 562 12.26 -5.10 19.12
N TYR A 563 11.51 -4.65 20.13
CA TYR A 563 10.07 -4.42 20.02
C TYR A 563 9.70 -3.02 20.47
N VAL A 564 8.58 -2.52 19.97
CA VAL A 564 7.94 -1.31 20.49
C VAL A 564 6.74 -1.71 21.33
N TYR A 565 6.26 -0.83 22.20
CA TYR A 565 5.24 -1.20 23.16
C TYR A 565 4.27 -0.07 23.47
N VAL A 566 3.13 -0.48 24.00
CA VAL A 566 2.22 0.35 24.78
C VAL A 566 2.40 0.00 26.24
N ASP A 567 2.39 1.00 27.12
CA ASP A 567 2.43 0.81 28.57
C ASP A 567 1.07 1.22 29.17
N LEU A 568 0.49 0.36 30.02
CA LEU A 568 -0.76 0.64 30.73
C LEU A 568 -0.74 1.98 31.48
N THR A 569 0.42 2.40 31.97
CA THR A 569 0.60 3.65 32.71
C THR A 569 0.33 4.92 31.90
N GLN A 570 0.25 4.82 30.56
CA GLN A 570 -0.19 5.92 29.71
C GLN A 570 -1.61 6.39 30.04
N LEU A 571 -2.51 5.46 30.39
CA LEU A 571 -3.89 5.77 30.78
C LEU A 571 -4.15 5.55 32.28
N HIS A 572 -3.45 4.60 32.88
CA HIS A 572 -3.69 4.14 34.25
C HIS A 572 -2.38 4.21 35.06
N PRO A 573 -2.04 5.36 35.66
CA PRO A 573 -0.75 5.56 36.33
C PRO A 573 -0.44 4.55 37.44
N ASP A 574 -1.47 4.00 38.07
CA ASP A 574 -1.36 3.02 39.15
C ASP A 574 -1.41 1.55 38.67
N ALA A 575 -1.47 1.31 37.35
CA ALA A 575 -1.46 -0.03 36.79
C ALA A 575 -0.10 -0.71 36.97
N VAL A 576 -0.14 -1.98 37.36
CA VAL A 576 1.05 -2.78 37.69
C VAL A 576 1.27 -3.92 36.70
N ARG A 577 0.20 -4.56 36.22
CA ARG A 577 0.25 -5.62 35.20
C ARG A 577 -1.09 -5.81 34.49
N TRP A 578 -1.07 -6.50 33.37
CA TRP A 578 -2.24 -7.12 32.76
C TRP A 578 -2.81 -8.23 33.66
N ALA A 579 -4.13 -8.47 33.62
CA ALA A 579 -4.81 -9.45 34.47
C ALA A 579 -5.53 -10.54 33.64
N PRO A 580 -4.79 -11.49 33.03
CA PRO A 580 -5.38 -12.55 32.20
C PRO A 580 -6.24 -13.55 32.99
N GLU A 581 -6.02 -13.68 34.30
CA GLU A 581 -6.72 -14.63 35.17
C GLU A 581 -8.25 -14.45 35.22
N VAL A 582 -8.75 -13.29 34.77
CA VAL A 582 -10.18 -12.97 34.78
C VAL A 582 -10.94 -13.68 33.66
N THR A 583 -10.37 -13.73 32.45
CA THR A 583 -11.08 -14.22 31.26
C THR A 583 -10.30 -15.21 30.40
N GLY A 584 -9.11 -15.61 30.84
CA GLY A 584 -8.16 -16.39 30.04
C GLY A 584 -7.33 -15.53 29.08
N THR A 585 -7.68 -14.26 28.89
CA THR A 585 -6.86 -13.26 28.21
C THR A 585 -7.08 -11.89 28.86
N ALA A 586 -6.03 -11.06 28.91
CA ALA A 586 -6.11 -9.74 29.52
C ALA A 586 -6.71 -8.67 28.59
N LEU A 587 -6.86 -8.95 27.29
CA LEU A 587 -7.28 -7.95 26.31
C LEU A 587 -8.11 -8.56 25.18
N ARG A 588 -9.05 -7.77 24.64
CA ARG A 588 -9.91 -8.13 23.52
C ARG A 588 -10.09 -6.95 22.58
N GLY A 589 -10.03 -7.24 21.27
CA GLY A 589 -10.32 -6.26 20.22
C GLY A 589 -9.30 -5.14 20.15
N VAL A 590 -8.03 -5.48 19.89
CA VAL A 590 -6.98 -4.51 19.58
C VAL A 590 -7.11 -4.08 18.12
N GLN A 591 -7.24 -2.77 17.88
CA GLN A 591 -7.52 -2.20 16.55
C GLN A 591 -6.62 -0.99 16.29
N GLY A 592 -6.08 -0.88 15.09
CA GLY A 592 -5.31 0.30 14.67
C GLY A 592 -6.22 1.46 14.28
N LEU A 593 -5.89 2.65 14.79
CA LEU A 593 -6.64 3.88 14.53
C LEU A 593 -5.88 4.91 13.72
N SER A 594 -4.54 4.88 13.69
CA SER A 594 -3.79 5.95 13.03
C SER A 594 -3.67 5.77 11.50
N LEU A 595 -3.78 6.89 10.81
CA LEU A 595 -3.38 7.11 9.43
C LEU A 595 -2.41 8.29 9.41
N LYS A 596 -1.26 8.13 8.75
CA LYS A 596 -0.21 9.13 8.63
C LYS A 596 0.13 9.33 7.16
N VAL A 597 0.24 10.59 6.74
CA VAL A 597 0.86 10.96 5.46
C VAL A 597 2.22 11.56 5.79
N ARG A 598 3.27 10.99 5.20
CA ARG A 598 4.67 11.36 5.44
C ARG A 598 5.27 11.91 4.17
N LEU A 599 5.81 13.11 4.25
CA LEU A 599 6.64 13.71 3.22
C LEU A 599 8.10 13.57 3.60
N THR A 600 8.90 13.13 2.64
CA THR A 600 10.35 13.11 2.74
C THR A 600 10.96 13.77 1.51
N TYR A 601 12.03 14.52 1.70
CA TYR A 601 12.82 15.05 0.59
C TYR A 601 14.28 15.13 0.99
N GLU A 602 15.16 15.05 0.00
CA GLU A 602 16.60 15.13 0.22
C GLU A 602 17.10 16.50 -0.20
N VAL A 603 17.76 17.21 0.71
CA VAL A 603 18.33 18.51 0.38
C VAL A 603 19.59 18.30 -0.47
N THR A 604 19.49 18.63 -1.76
CA THR A 604 20.60 18.58 -2.72
C THR A 604 21.87 19.20 -2.13
N GLY A 605 22.95 18.39 -2.10
CA GLY A 605 24.27 18.75 -1.59
C GLY A 605 24.53 18.44 -0.11
N THR A 606 23.53 17.99 0.66
CA THR A 606 23.71 17.69 2.10
C THR A 606 23.55 16.21 2.47
N GLY A 607 22.90 15.41 1.63
CA GLY A 607 22.67 13.98 1.87
C GLY A 607 21.72 13.67 3.04
N ARG A 608 21.07 14.68 3.65
CA ARG A 608 20.20 14.50 4.82
C ARG A 608 18.73 14.55 4.40
N PRO A 609 17.96 13.46 4.61
CA PRO A 609 16.53 13.49 4.38
C PRO A 609 15.84 14.35 5.45
N VAL A 610 14.97 15.25 5.01
CA VAL A 610 14.05 15.99 5.88
C VAL A 610 12.69 15.29 5.85
N ARG A 611 12.01 15.25 6.99
CA ARG A 611 10.73 14.56 7.17
C ARG A 611 9.67 15.50 7.74
N LEU A 612 8.46 15.42 7.19
CA LEU A 612 7.26 16.07 7.71
C LEU A 612 6.14 15.03 7.80
N ASP A 613 5.56 14.87 9.00
CA ASP A 613 4.50 13.89 9.27
C ASP A 613 3.16 14.60 9.54
N PHE A 614 2.10 14.13 8.92
CA PHE A 614 0.73 14.55 9.15
C PHE A 614 -0.07 13.37 9.68
N ASP A 615 -0.49 13.44 10.93
CA ASP A 615 -1.17 12.35 11.64
C ASP A 615 -2.67 12.60 11.78
N GLN A 616 -3.45 11.53 11.61
CA GLN A 616 -4.87 11.52 11.88
C GLN A 616 -5.27 10.24 12.61
N VAL A 617 -6.10 10.40 13.64
CA VAL A 617 -6.80 9.27 14.28
C VAL A 617 -8.13 9.05 13.56
N LEU A 618 -8.37 7.83 13.10
CA LEU A 618 -9.61 7.38 12.45
C LEU A 618 -10.67 7.08 13.51
N SER A 619 -11.44 8.08 13.97
CA SER A 619 -12.55 7.88 14.93
C SER A 619 -13.62 7.00 14.31
N ARG A 620 -14.10 5.90 14.94
CA ARG A 620 -15.16 5.01 14.39
C ARG A 620 -16.31 5.82 13.76
N ALA A 621 -16.76 5.44 12.56
CA ALA A 621 -18.07 5.90 12.09
C ALA A 621 -19.10 5.21 12.98
N GLU A 622 -19.96 6.00 13.63
CA GLU A 622 -21.02 5.49 14.52
C GLU A 622 -21.91 4.47 13.83
#